data_AF-R0JYN3-F1
#
_entry.id   AF-R0JYN3-F1
#
_cell.length_a   1.000
_cell.length_b   1.000
_cell.length_c   1.000
_cell.angle_alpha   90.00
_cell.angle_beta   90.00
_cell.angle_gamma   90.00
#
_symmetry.space_group_name_H-M   'P 1'
#
loop_
_entity.id
_entity.type
_entity.pdbx_description
1 polymer ?
#
loop_
_entity_poly.entity_id
_entity_poly.type
_entity_poly.pdbx_seq_one_letter_code
_entity_poly.pdbx_strand_id
1 'polypeptide(L)'
;MSITATATFTSSLSDEYVGVETPPIELDESPITIGNARIKPHKHVKTVALEVEETVLGETITVMVPCLTWTPPSPSVSDSSLSIRSTPTVPTSPVSNSPEEPITWCTRDLLYLTSILKPDETASNTLVFTPSLEVLEAINTTDAIHLQLHSKTRASLPPNLSTHAYSKHAPIGTGRPSHRTLLASSHANSRSASAARRSLAHALLSDARAVATELDKCNLLQTLHRVPLQTLQSMLRAMHLMSSVPDAEWHGRLAQLRAGVDAASGVEARIEFFLLQMGRRALERWISWVNVCLEIVGERERRSCARVWREAARFLVRAYEEVGGY
;
A
#
# COMPACT_ATOMS: atom_id res chain seq x y z
N MET A 1 -32.96 37.61 -8.51
CA MET A 1 -33.35 36.62 -9.54
C MET A 1 -32.65 35.32 -9.20
N SER A 2 -33.37 34.43 -8.53
CA SER A 2 -32.87 33.13 -8.05
C SER A 2 -33.89 32.09 -8.49
N ILE A 3 -33.44 31.04 -9.19
CA ILE A 3 -34.26 29.93 -9.62
C ILE A 3 -33.87 28.73 -8.76
N THR A 4 -34.78 28.34 -7.89
CA THR A 4 -34.75 27.11 -7.11
C THR A 4 -35.49 26.05 -7.94
N ALA A 5 -34.85 24.93 -8.25
CA ALA A 5 -35.49 23.79 -8.89
C ALA A 5 -35.59 22.63 -7.88
N THR A 6 -36.83 22.30 -7.51
CA THR A 6 -37.20 21.14 -6.71
C THR A 6 -37.68 20.05 -7.66
N ALA A 7 -37.05 18.88 -7.64
CA ALA A 7 -37.51 17.72 -8.40
C ALA A 7 -38.05 16.66 -7.44
N THR A 8 -39.35 16.42 -7.52
CA THR A 8 -40.08 15.34 -6.87
C THR A 8 -40.11 14.15 -7.83
N PHE A 9 -39.65 12.98 -7.41
CA PHE A 9 -39.75 11.76 -8.20
C PHE A 9 -40.71 10.79 -7.51
N THR A 10 -41.89 10.62 -8.09
CA THR A 10 -42.85 9.55 -7.76
C THR A 10 -42.65 8.41 -8.74
N SER A 11 -42.30 7.22 -8.23
CA SER A 11 -42.31 5.99 -9.02
C SER A 11 -43.25 5.00 -8.36
N SER A 12 -44.44 4.88 -8.95
CA SER A 12 -45.36 3.76 -8.78
C SER A 12 -44.86 2.61 -9.66
N LEU A 13 -44.65 1.44 -9.07
CA LEU A 13 -44.57 0.19 -9.80
C LEU A 13 -45.15 -0.92 -8.93
N SER A 14 -46.21 -1.49 -9.46
CA SER A 14 -47.06 -2.56 -8.96
C SER A 14 -46.38 -3.93 -9.07
N ASP A 15 -46.75 -4.78 -8.13
CA ASP A 15 -46.47 -6.22 -8.04
C ASP A 15 -46.78 -6.98 -9.33
N GLU A 16 -45.89 -7.91 -9.69
CA GLU A 16 -46.34 -9.21 -10.20
C GLU A 16 -45.41 -10.32 -9.69
N TYR A 17 -46.03 -11.24 -8.96
CA TYR A 17 -45.47 -12.35 -8.21
C TYR A 17 -45.47 -13.60 -9.10
N VAL A 18 -44.32 -14.25 -9.29
CA VAL A 18 -44.26 -15.64 -9.79
C VAL A 18 -43.47 -16.45 -8.77
N GLY A 19 -44.21 -17.13 -7.89
CA GLY A 19 -43.66 -18.10 -6.96
C GLY A 19 -43.20 -19.34 -7.69
N VAL A 20 -41.92 -19.68 -7.56
CA VAL A 20 -41.39 -20.99 -7.93
C VAL A 20 -41.36 -21.82 -6.65
N GLU A 21 -42.27 -22.77 -6.55
CA GLU A 21 -42.29 -23.81 -5.51
C GLU A 21 -41.06 -24.71 -5.69
N THR A 22 -40.09 -24.60 -4.78
CA THR A 22 -39.03 -25.60 -4.61
C THR A 22 -39.61 -26.82 -3.87
N PRO A 23 -39.47 -28.05 -4.40
CA PRO A 23 -39.90 -29.26 -3.72
C PRO A 23 -39.07 -29.53 -2.46
N PRO A 24 -39.64 -30.23 -1.45
CA PRO A 24 -38.94 -30.55 -0.22
C PRO A 24 -37.81 -31.56 -0.48
N ILE A 25 -36.62 -31.24 0.04
CA ILE A 25 -35.49 -32.16 0.08
C ILE A 25 -35.77 -33.15 1.22
N GLU A 26 -36.06 -34.40 0.86
CA GLU A 26 -36.02 -35.53 1.78
C GLU A 26 -34.57 -35.73 2.25
N LEU A 27 -34.32 -35.46 3.53
CA LEU A 27 -33.06 -35.83 4.19
C LEU A 27 -33.15 -37.31 4.58
N ASP A 28 -32.39 -38.14 3.86
CA ASP A 28 -32.13 -39.53 4.21
C ASP A 28 -31.25 -39.58 5.48
N GLU A 29 -31.88 -39.80 6.63
CA GLU A 29 -31.22 -40.07 7.90
C GLU A 29 -30.72 -41.52 7.95
N SER A 30 -29.57 -41.77 7.32
CA SER A 30 -28.79 -42.99 7.54
C SER A 30 -27.84 -42.81 8.75
N PRO A 31 -27.92 -43.63 9.81
CA PRO A 31 -27.07 -43.48 11.00
C PRO A 31 -25.64 -43.98 10.74
N ILE A 32 -24.69 -43.05 10.66
CA ILE A 32 -23.25 -43.36 10.73
C ILE A 32 -22.89 -43.61 12.19
N THR A 33 -22.69 -44.88 12.54
CA THR A 33 -22.20 -45.31 13.85
C THR A 33 -20.67 -45.29 13.84
N ILE A 34 -20.05 -44.30 14.49
CA ILE A 34 -18.63 -44.36 14.87
C ILE A 34 -18.45 -43.76 16.27
N GLY A 35 -18.00 -44.60 17.21
CA GLY A 35 -17.12 -44.17 18.32
C GLY A 35 -17.80 -43.65 19.59
N ASN A 36 -17.85 -44.52 20.60
CA ASN A 36 -18.25 -44.21 21.97
C ASN A 36 -17.35 -43.13 22.61
N ALA A 37 -17.85 -41.90 22.74
CA ALA A 37 -17.36 -40.93 23.71
C ALA A 37 -18.52 -40.12 24.31
N ARG A 38 -18.85 -40.44 25.55
CA ARG A 38 -19.95 -39.86 26.34
C ARG A 38 -19.47 -38.56 26.99
N ILE A 39 -19.78 -37.40 26.42
CA ILE A 39 -19.53 -36.09 27.05
C ILE A 39 -20.88 -35.47 27.44
N LYS A 40 -21.03 -35.18 28.74
CA LYS A 40 -22.22 -34.57 29.35
C LYS A 40 -22.29 -33.06 29.01
N PRO A 41 -23.48 -32.50 28.76
CA PRO A 41 -23.64 -31.05 28.61
C PRO A 41 -23.70 -30.35 29.97
N HIS A 42 -22.79 -29.40 30.21
CA HIS A 42 -22.88 -28.45 31.31
C HIS A 42 -23.71 -27.24 30.89
N LYS A 43 -24.79 -27.00 31.64
CA LYS A 43 -25.67 -25.84 31.56
C LYS A 43 -25.02 -24.58 32.18
N HIS A 44 -25.58 -23.45 31.78
CA HIS A 44 -25.54 -22.11 32.37
C HIS A 44 -24.33 -21.21 32.07
N VAL A 45 -24.57 -20.23 31.17
CA VAL A 45 -24.00 -18.89 31.32
C VAL A 45 -25.15 -17.90 31.23
N LYS A 46 -25.27 -17.07 32.28
CA LYS A 46 -26.25 -15.99 32.43
C LYS A 46 -25.80 -14.78 31.62
N THR A 47 -26.76 -14.18 30.92
CA THR A 47 -26.67 -12.85 30.30
C THR A 47 -26.53 -11.79 31.40
N VAL A 48 -25.48 -10.98 31.35
CA VAL A 48 -25.34 -9.76 32.16
C VAL A 48 -25.34 -8.59 31.19
N ALA A 49 -26.38 -7.77 31.29
CA ALA A 49 -26.46 -6.47 30.65
C ALA A 49 -25.51 -5.50 31.37
N LEU A 50 -24.72 -4.76 30.60
CA LEU A 50 -23.94 -3.62 31.10
C LEU A 50 -24.50 -2.37 30.44
N GLU A 51 -25.11 -1.54 31.28
CA GLU A 51 -25.43 -0.14 31.00
C GLU A 51 -24.13 0.65 30.86
N VAL A 52 -24.03 1.46 29.81
CA VAL A 52 -22.93 2.41 29.61
C VAL A 52 -23.52 3.79 29.75
N GLU A 53 -23.21 4.45 30.87
CA GLU A 53 -23.50 5.87 31.09
C GLU A 53 -22.61 6.74 30.19
N GLU A 54 -23.27 7.68 29.52
CA GLU A 54 -22.71 8.72 28.68
C GLU A 54 -22.24 9.89 29.56
N THR A 55 -20.94 10.15 29.61
CA THR A 55 -20.40 11.40 30.19
C THR A 55 -19.70 12.21 29.12
N VAL A 56 -20.35 13.32 28.75
CA VAL A 56 -19.84 14.41 27.93
C VAL A 56 -19.08 15.37 28.84
N LEU A 57 -17.81 15.65 28.54
CA LEU A 57 -17.18 16.92 28.91
C LEU A 57 -16.06 17.23 27.91
N GLY A 58 -16.21 18.39 27.27
CA GLY A 58 -15.34 18.86 26.21
C GLY A 58 -14.08 19.52 26.73
N GLU A 59 -12.99 19.27 26.02
CA GLU A 59 -11.82 20.14 25.95
C GLU A 59 -11.50 20.38 24.47
N THR A 60 -11.49 21.65 24.07
CA THR A 60 -11.00 22.09 22.76
C THR A 60 -9.49 21.91 22.72
N ILE A 61 -9.04 20.81 22.12
CA ILE A 61 -7.64 20.56 21.79
C ILE A 61 -7.34 21.19 20.43
N THR A 62 -6.45 22.17 20.41
CA THR A 62 -5.83 22.69 19.19
C THR A 62 -4.88 21.61 18.64
N VAL A 63 -5.34 20.82 17.67
CA VAL A 63 -4.56 19.74 17.07
C VAL A 63 -3.73 20.29 15.90
N MET A 64 -2.40 20.21 16.02
CA MET A 64 -1.50 20.34 14.87
C MET A 64 -1.66 19.13 13.94
N VAL A 65 -1.84 19.42 12.65
CA VAL A 65 -1.98 18.43 11.57
C VAL A 65 -0.68 17.62 11.43
N PRO A 66 -0.73 16.28 11.40
CA PRO A 66 0.45 15.46 11.13
C PRO A 66 0.85 15.56 9.65
N CYS A 67 1.98 16.22 9.39
CA CYS A 67 2.78 15.94 8.20
C CYS A 67 3.48 14.60 8.42
N LEU A 68 3.47 13.73 7.40
CA LEU A 68 4.09 12.41 7.38
C LEU A 68 5.61 12.47 7.64
N THR A 69 6.02 12.60 8.90
CA THR A 69 7.31 12.20 9.46
C THR A 69 7.25 12.31 10.98
N TRP A 70 7.14 11.22 11.74
CA TRP A 70 7.82 11.15 13.05
C TRP A 70 7.97 9.73 13.60
N THR A 71 9.21 9.26 13.66
CA THR A 71 9.68 8.34 14.70
C THR A 71 10.31 9.17 15.81
N PRO A 72 10.06 8.88 17.10
CA PRO A 72 10.69 9.62 18.19
C PRO A 72 12.21 9.38 18.21
N PRO A 73 13.03 10.40 18.49
CA PRO A 73 14.47 10.22 18.66
C PRO A 73 14.77 9.58 20.01
N SER A 74 15.54 8.49 20.01
CA SER A 74 16.24 8.01 21.22
C SER A 74 17.27 9.06 21.67
N PRO A 75 17.45 9.29 22.98
CA PRO A 75 18.43 10.26 23.45
C PRO A 75 19.81 9.61 23.47
N SER A 76 20.77 10.16 22.72
CA SER A 76 22.18 10.06 23.07
C SER A 76 23.01 11.21 22.48
N VAL A 77 23.30 12.17 23.35
CA VAL A 77 24.59 12.88 23.55
C VAL A 77 25.37 13.38 22.31
N SER A 78 25.30 14.71 22.14
CA SER A 78 26.33 15.71 21.79
C SER A 78 27.20 15.65 20.52
N ASP A 79 27.13 16.81 19.84
CA ASP A 79 28.17 17.66 19.23
C ASP A 79 28.96 17.20 18.00
N SER A 80 28.54 17.66 16.81
CA SER A 80 29.12 18.87 16.17
C SER A 80 28.73 19.01 14.69
N SER A 81 28.56 20.28 14.29
CA SER A 81 28.74 20.82 12.93
C SER A 81 27.58 20.77 11.94
N LEU A 82 27.04 21.98 11.73
CA LEU A 82 26.07 22.40 10.72
C LEU A 82 26.54 22.12 9.27
N SER A 83 25.68 21.48 8.46
CA SER A 83 25.40 21.92 7.08
C SER A 83 24.11 21.32 6.53
N ILE A 84 23.12 22.18 6.36
CA ILE A 84 21.93 22.10 5.48
C ILE A 84 21.25 20.73 5.42
N ARG A 85 20.40 20.44 6.42
CA ARG A 85 19.33 19.44 6.28
C ARG A 85 18.25 19.98 5.34
N SER A 86 18.35 19.66 4.06
CA SER A 86 17.18 19.64 3.19
C SER A 86 16.25 18.56 3.74
N THR A 87 15.11 18.95 4.29
CA THR A 87 14.05 18.01 4.62
C THR A 87 13.63 17.31 3.31
N PRO A 88 13.61 15.96 3.25
CA PRO A 88 13.15 15.26 2.06
C PRO A 88 11.67 15.59 1.87
N THR A 89 11.39 16.51 0.96
CA THR A 89 10.03 16.84 0.56
C THR A 89 9.53 15.65 -0.26
N VAL A 90 8.41 15.05 0.16
CA VAL A 90 7.78 13.94 -0.56
C VAL A 90 7.55 14.38 -2.01
N PRO A 91 7.97 13.59 -3.02
CA PRO A 91 7.77 13.95 -4.41
C PRO A 91 6.28 14.16 -4.68
N THR A 92 5.91 15.37 -5.08
CA THR A 92 4.56 15.71 -5.51
C THR A 92 4.34 15.19 -6.93
N SER A 93 3.08 14.81 -7.20
CA SER A 93 2.63 14.32 -8.51
C SER A 93 3.15 15.21 -9.66
N PRO A 94 3.68 14.63 -10.75
CA PRO A 94 4.18 15.43 -11.86
C PRO A 94 3.05 16.22 -12.55
N VAL A 95 3.33 17.50 -12.83
CA VAL A 95 2.40 18.57 -13.24
C VAL A 95 1.79 18.39 -14.65
N SER A 96 1.91 17.23 -15.29
CA SER A 96 1.27 17.04 -16.62
C SER A 96 -0.25 16.89 -16.42
N ASN A 97 -0.97 17.95 -16.78
CA ASN A 97 -2.42 18.09 -16.57
C ASN A 97 -3.26 17.33 -17.61
N SER A 98 -2.64 16.72 -18.61
CA SER A 98 -3.33 15.92 -19.63
C SER A 98 -3.03 14.43 -19.46
N PRO A 99 -4.07 13.56 -19.41
CA PRO A 99 -3.88 12.11 -19.38
C PRO A 99 -3.23 11.56 -20.67
N GLU A 100 -3.22 12.35 -21.76
CA GLU A 100 -2.74 11.93 -23.08
C GLU A 100 -1.29 12.36 -23.38
N GLU A 101 -0.69 13.20 -22.53
CA GLU A 101 0.69 13.65 -22.75
C GLU A 101 1.71 12.57 -22.38
N PRO A 102 2.72 12.33 -23.24
CA PRO A 102 3.85 11.45 -22.91
C PRO A 102 4.58 11.92 -21.65
N ILE A 103 5.05 10.97 -20.84
CA ILE A 103 5.87 11.24 -19.67
C ILE A 103 7.22 11.76 -20.15
N THR A 104 7.63 12.91 -19.61
CA THR A 104 8.89 13.56 -20.01
C THR A 104 10.14 12.78 -19.54
N TRP A 105 9.95 11.89 -18.57
CA TRP A 105 11.01 11.17 -17.86
C TRP A 105 12.06 12.12 -17.30
N CYS A 106 11.60 13.18 -16.65
CA CYS A 106 12.47 14.05 -15.88
C CYS A 106 12.86 13.40 -14.53
N THR A 107 13.78 14.02 -13.80
CA THR A 107 14.19 13.57 -12.46
C THR A 107 12.99 13.38 -11.53
N ARG A 108 12.01 14.28 -11.57
CA ARG A 108 10.79 14.20 -10.74
C ARG A 108 9.93 12.97 -11.08
N ASP A 109 9.76 12.65 -12.36
CA ASP A 109 8.93 11.52 -12.80
C ASP A 109 9.52 10.20 -12.31
N LEU A 110 10.84 10.04 -12.42
CA LEU A 110 11.54 8.85 -11.94
C LEU A 110 11.47 8.73 -10.40
N LEU A 111 11.67 9.84 -9.67
CA LEU A 111 11.53 9.84 -8.22
C LEU A 111 10.11 9.49 -7.79
N TYR A 112 9.10 10.03 -8.48
CA TYR A 112 7.70 9.72 -8.22
C TYR A 112 7.41 8.23 -8.47
N LEU A 113 7.87 7.67 -9.60
CA LEU A 113 7.78 6.24 -9.87
C LEU A 113 8.41 5.39 -8.75
N THR A 114 9.63 5.73 -8.32
CA THR A 114 10.29 4.99 -7.24
C THR A 114 9.58 5.14 -5.91
N SER A 115 8.92 6.27 -5.64
CA SER A 115 8.13 6.46 -4.41
C SER A 115 6.88 5.59 -4.37
N ILE A 116 6.32 5.24 -5.54
CA ILE A 116 5.17 4.33 -5.67
C ILE A 116 5.64 2.89 -5.50
N LEU A 117 6.68 2.47 -6.24
CA LEU A 117 7.15 1.08 -6.27
C LEU A 117 7.97 0.67 -5.04
N LYS A 118 8.63 1.62 -4.39
CA LYS A 118 9.57 1.42 -3.27
C LYS A 118 9.36 2.47 -2.17
N PRO A 119 8.15 2.54 -1.57
CA PRO A 119 7.81 3.60 -0.62
C PRO A 119 8.67 3.54 0.65
N ASP A 120 8.97 2.34 1.15
CA ASP A 120 9.76 2.14 2.38
C ASP A 120 11.23 2.56 2.17
N GLU A 121 11.82 2.19 1.03
CA GLU A 121 13.19 2.58 0.67
C GLU A 121 13.31 4.08 0.39
N THR A 122 12.27 4.66 -0.22
CA THR A 122 12.18 6.11 -0.47
C THR A 122 12.07 6.88 0.83
N ALA A 123 11.16 6.48 1.73
CA ALA A 123 10.95 7.12 3.03
C ALA A 123 12.18 7.02 3.94
N SER A 124 12.94 5.93 3.83
CA SER A 124 14.19 5.72 4.59
C SER A 124 15.44 6.33 3.93
N ASN A 125 15.29 6.97 2.77
CA ASN A 125 16.40 7.52 1.96
C ASN A 125 17.53 6.51 1.71
N THR A 126 17.14 5.25 1.44
CA THR A 126 18.08 4.15 1.17
C THR A 126 18.35 3.97 -0.32
N LEU A 127 17.54 4.56 -1.20
CA LEU A 127 17.74 4.52 -2.64
C LEU A 127 18.94 5.39 -3.07
N VAL A 128 19.74 4.88 -4.02
CA VAL A 128 20.92 5.56 -4.56
C VAL A 128 20.98 5.40 -6.06
N PHE A 129 21.00 6.53 -6.78
CA PHE A 129 21.23 6.55 -8.23
C PHE A 129 22.73 6.67 -8.52
N THR A 130 23.21 5.97 -9.55
CA THR A 130 24.59 6.04 -10.03
C THR A 130 24.58 6.14 -11.57
N PRO A 131 25.05 7.24 -12.18
CA PRO A 131 25.45 8.50 -11.52
C PRO A 131 24.28 9.15 -10.75
N SER A 132 24.56 10.12 -9.87
CA SER A 132 23.50 10.84 -9.16
C SER A 132 22.61 11.60 -10.16
N LEU A 133 21.35 11.83 -9.81
CA LEU A 133 20.40 12.50 -10.72
C LEU A 133 20.82 13.95 -11.02
N GLU A 134 21.47 14.64 -10.08
CA GLU A 134 22.02 15.98 -10.27
C GLU A 134 23.18 16.00 -11.28
N VAL A 135 24.10 15.04 -11.16
CA VAL A 135 25.21 14.87 -12.12
C VAL A 135 24.64 14.51 -13.49
N LEU A 136 23.61 13.67 -13.53
CA LEU A 136 22.95 13.27 -14.76
C LEU A 136 22.37 14.46 -15.55
N GLU A 137 21.79 15.47 -14.89
CA GLU A 137 21.31 16.69 -15.57
C GLU A 137 22.47 17.59 -16.06
N ALA A 138 23.63 17.52 -15.41
CA ALA A 138 24.81 18.31 -15.77
C ALA A 138 25.65 17.67 -16.90
N ILE A 139 25.43 16.39 -17.20
CA ILE A 139 26.09 15.68 -18.29
C ILE A 139 25.51 16.18 -19.62
N ASN A 140 26.21 17.13 -20.23
CA ASN A 140 25.97 17.58 -21.61
C ASN A 140 26.76 16.77 -22.66
N THR A 141 27.33 15.62 -22.28
CA THR A 141 28.31 14.92 -23.14
C THR A 141 27.66 13.93 -24.09
N THR A 142 28.34 13.69 -25.22
CA THR A 142 28.06 12.67 -26.24
C THR A 142 28.26 11.23 -25.76
N ASP A 143 28.64 11.03 -24.50
CA ASP A 143 28.97 9.73 -23.95
C ASP A 143 27.72 8.91 -23.61
N ALA A 144 27.88 7.59 -23.69
CA ALA A 144 26.84 6.65 -23.30
C ALA A 144 26.53 6.76 -21.80
N ILE A 145 25.27 7.05 -21.47
CA ILE A 145 24.80 7.15 -20.09
C ILE A 145 24.30 5.78 -19.61
N HIS A 146 24.83 5.31 -18.48
CA HIS A 146 24.35 4.13 -17.78
C HIS A 146 23.88 4.49 -16.38
N LEU A 147 22.57 4.51 -16.16
CA LEU A 147 21.94 4.86 -14.89
C LEU A 147 21.54 3.60 -14.12
N GLN A 148 22.00 3.50 -12.87
CA GLN A 148 21.73 2.36 -11.98
C GLN A 148 21.04 2.83 -10.71
N LEU A 149 20.04 2.08 -10.26
CA LEU A 149 19.38 2.26 -8.98
C LEU A 149 19.82 1.18 -8.01
N HIS A 150 20.31 1.60 -6.84
CA HIS A 150 20.72 0.71 -5.76
C HIS A 150 19.87 0.97 -4.51
N SER A 151 19.69 -0.06 -3.68
CA SER A 151 19.21 0.07 -2.31
C SER A 151 20.37 -0.10 -1.34
N LYS A 152 20.51 0.84 -0.38
CA LYS A 152 21.42 0.70 0.74
C LYS A 152 20.87 -0.35 1.69
N THR A 153 21.52 -1.50 1.75
CA THR A 153 21.25 -2.47 2.81
C THR A 153 21.79 -1.89 4.10
N ARG A 154 20.92 -1.66 5.09
CA ARG A 154 21.38 -1.42 6.46
C ARG A 154 22.13 -2.68 6.87
N ALA A 155 23.46 -2.62 6.92
CA ALA A 155 24.23 -3.71 7.48
C ALA A 155 23.89 -3.79 8.97
N SER A 156 22.96 -4.66 9.34
CA SER A 156 22.93 -5.20 10.68
C SER A 156 24.20 -6.04 10.78
N LEU A 157 25.27 -5.50 11.38
CA LEU A 157 26.36 -6.37 11.80
C LEU A 157 25.74 -7.44 12.71
N PRO A 158 25.98 -8.73 12.44
CA PRO A 158 25.66 -9.77 13.41
C PRO A 158 26.29 -9.37 14.74
N PRO A 159 25.60 -9.56 15.88
CA PRO A 159 26.07 -9.10 17.20
C PRO A 159 27.46 -9.63 17.61
N ASN A 160 28.01 -10.57 16.84
CA ASN A 160 29.22 -11.32 17.14
C ASN A 160 30.40 -10.95 16.22
N LEU A 161 30.20 -10.10 15.21
CA LEU A 161 31.27 -9.65 14.31
C LEU A 161 31.81 -8.31 14.81
N SER A 162 33.03 -8.34 15.34
CA SER A 162 33.71 -7.13 15.82
C SER A 162 33.91 -6.13 14.69
N THR A 163 33.66 -4.85 14.98
CA THR A 163 33.83 -3.70 14.08
C THR A 163 35.23 -3.64 13.43
N HIS A 164 36.21 -4.34 14.02
CA HIS A 164 37.59 -4.45 13.55
C HIS A 164 37.76 -5.28 12.27
N ALA A 165 36.84 -6.21 11.96
CA ALA A 165 36.88 -7.01 10.73
C ALA A 165 36.63 -6.19 9.45
N TYR A 166 36.04 -5.00 9.59
CA TYR A 166 35.73 -4.06 8.50
C TYR A 166 36.53 -2.76 8.61
N SER A 167 37.76 -2.83 9.13
CA SER A 167 38.66 -1.69 9.21
C SER A 167 39.02 -1.14 7.83
N LYS A 168 39.10 0.20 7.70
CA LYS A 168 39.63 0.88 6.49
C LYS A 168 41.04 0.40 6.14
N HIS A 169 41.79 -0.08 7.14
CA HIS A 169 43.16 -0.60 7.02
C HIS A 169 43.24 -2.11 6.79
N ALA A 170 42.10 -2.81 6.70
CA ALA A 170 42.11 -4.21 6.31
C ALA A 170 42.62 -4.37 4.87
N PRO A 171 43.43 -5.42 4.58
CA PRO A 171 44.02 -5.61 3.27
C PRO A 171 42.96 -5.64 2.17
N ILE A 172 43.30 -5.01 1.03
CA ILE A 172 42.46 -4.93 -0.17
C ILE A 172 42.27 -6.36 -0.70
N GLY A 173 41.15 -6.99 -0.34
CA GLY A 173 40.88 -8.39 -0.70
C GLY A 173 39.89 -9.11 0.21
N THR A 174 39.60 -8.61 1.42
CA THR A 174 38.69 -9.28 2.36
C THR A 174 37.19 -9.07 2.08
N GLY A 175 36.80 -8.85 0.82
CA GLY A 175 35.38 -8.84 0.43
C GLY A 175 34.54 -7.87 1.24
N ARG A 176 34.92 -6.58 1.28
CA ARG A 176 34.10 -5.53 1.92
C ARG A 176 32.67 -5.67 1.38
N PRO A 177 31.67 -5.94 2.24
CA PRO A 177 30.30 -6.07 1.80
C PRO A 177 29.92 -4.77 1.10
N SER A 178 29.59 -4.84 -0.20
CA SER A 178 28.96 -3.70 -0.83
C SER A 178 27.62 -3.53 -0.14
N HIS A 179 27.47 -2.47 0.67
CA HIS A 179 26.22 -2.13 1.35
C HIS A 179 25.10 -1.71 0.39
N ARG A 180 25.22 -2.06 -0.90
CA ARG A 180 24.35 -1.65 -1.98
C ARG A 180 23.92 -2.89 -2.76
N THR A 181 22.62 -3.07 -2.89
CA THR A 181 22.01 -4.08 -3.76
C THR A 181 21.53 -3.35 -5.01
N LEU A 182 21.97 -3.78 -6.20
CA LEU A 182 21.46 -3.26 -7.46
C LEU A 182 20.00 -3.68 -7.59
N LEU A 183 19.10 -2.71 -7.73
CA LEU A 183 17.66 -2.95 -7.92
C LEU A 183 17.30 -2.98 -9.41
N ALA A 184 17.82 -2.04 -10.19
CA ALA A 184 17.56 -1.92 -11.62
C ALA A 184 18.68 -1.12 -12.29
N SER A 185 18.83 -1.31 -13.60
CA SER A 185 19.76 -0.54 -14.43
C SER A 185 19.11 -0.18 -15.76
N SER A 186 19.39 1.02 -16.26
CA SER A 186 19.10 1.39 -17.64
C SER A 186 19.96 0.59 -18.61
N HIS A 187 19.67 0.73 -19.90
CA HIS A 187 20.59 0.35 -20.95
C HIS A 187 21.88 1.16 -20.85
N ALA A 188 23.01 0.52 -21.14
CA ALA A 188 24.33 1.14 -21.02
C ALA A 188 24.59 2.25 -22.05
N ASN A 189 23.81 2.28 -23.13
CA ASN A 189 24.03 3.15 -24.29
C ASN A 189 22.96 4.24 -24.45
N SER A 190 22.36 4.71 -23.35
CA SER A 190 21.38 5.79 -23.41
C SER A 190 22.05 7.09 -23.85
N ARG A 191 21.53 7.71 -24.92
CA ARG A 191 22.09 8.93 -25.53
C ARG A 191 21.64 10.22 -24.85
N SER A 192 20.71 10.14 -23.90
CA SER A 192 20.20 11.29 -23.14
C SER A 192 19.80 10.87 -21.73
N ALA A 193 19.79 11.85 -20.82
CA ALA A 193 19.33 11.65 -19.45
C ALA A 193 17.87 11.14 -19.38
N SER A 194 16.98 11.70 -20.20
CA SER A 194 15.59 11.23 -20.30
C SER A 194 15.49 9.79 -20.79
N ALA A 195 16.28 9.40 -21.80
CA ALA A 195 16.31 8.02 -22.29
C ALA A 195 16.86 7.05 -21.24
N ALA A 196 17.88 7.46 -20.47
CA ALA A 196 18.41 6.65 -19.37
C ALA A 196 17.36 6.44 -18.26
N ARG A 197 16.64 7.51 -17.88
CA ARG A 197 15.55 7.43 -16.89
C ARG A 197 14.37 6.59 -17.38
N ARG A 198 13.94 6.76 -18.64
CA ARG A 198 12.91 5.93 -19.27
C ARG A 198 13.32 4.46 -19.32
N SER A 199 14.57 4.17 -19.68
CA SER A 199 15.08 2.80 -19.72
C SER A 199 15.20 2.19 -18.32
N LEU A 200 15.59 2.96 -17.31
CA LEU A 200 15.57 2.50 -15.93
C LEU A 200 14.13 2.24 -15.44
N ALA A 201 13.18 3.12 -15.80
CA ALA A 201 11.77 2.93 -15.50
C ALA A 201 11.21 1.66 -16.15
N HIS A 202 11.56 1.39 -17.41
CA HIS A 202 11.24 0.13 -18.08
C HIS A 202 11.77 -1.08 -17.29
N ALA A 203 13.04 -1.04 -16.83
CA ALA A 203 13.59 -2.12 -16.01
C ALA A 203 12.83 -2.30 -14.68
N LEU A 204 12.43 -1.21 -14.02
CA LEU A 204 11.62 -1.24 -12.79
C LEU A 204 10.20 -1.78 -13.00
N LEU A 205 9.64 -1.54 -14.18
CA LEU A 205 8.26 -1.91 -14.55
C LEU A 205 8.20 -3.25 -15.31
N SER A 206 9.32 -3.93 -15.51
CA SER A 206 9.40 -5.18 -16.27
C SER A 206 8.65 -6.35 -15.63
N ASP A 207 8.46 -6.34 -14.31
CA ASP A 207 7.64 -7.33 -13.60
C ASP A 207 6.16 -6.89 -13.59
N ALA A 208 5.41 -7.32 -14.59
CA ALA A 208 3.99 -7.04 -14.74
C ALA A 208 3.15 -7.44 -13.51
N ARG A 209 3.54 -8.51 -12.79
CA ARG A 209 2.81 -8.96 -11.58
C ARG A 209 3.05 -8.01 -10.41
N ALA A 210 4.30 -7.56 -10.23
CA ALA A 210 4.62 -6.55 -9.23
C ALA A 210 3.89 -5.23 -9.52
N VAL A 211 3.84 -4.80 -10.78
CA VAL A 211 3.10 -3.59 -11.19
C VAL A 211 1.61 -3.71 -10.91
N ALA A 212 0.99 -4.84 -11.29
CA ALA A 212 -0.42 -5.10 -11.00
C ALA A 212 -0.71 -5.06 -9.49
N THR A 213 0.16 -5.66 -8.67
CA THR A 213 0.04 -5.66 -7.21
C THR A 213 0.11 -4.25 -6.62
N GLU A 214 1.05 -3.42 -7.09
CA GLU A 214 1.16 -2.03 -6.64
C GLU A 214 -0.01 -1.16 -7.12
N LEU A 215 -0.57 -1.44 -8.30
CA LEU A 215 -1.77 -0.79 -8.80
C LEU A 215 -2.99 -1.12 -7.92
N ASP A 216 -3.18 -2.40 -7.60
CA ASP A 216 -4.26 -2.86 -6.72
C ASP A 216 -4.15 -2.23 -5.33
N LYS A 217 -2.93 -2.13 -4.78
CA LYS A 217 -2.65 -1.43 -3.53
C LYS A 217 -3.03 0.06 -3.61
N CYS A 218 -2.66 0.76 -4.68
CA CYS A 218 -3.04 2.17 -4.86
C CYS A 218 -4.56 2.34 -4.94
N ASN A 219 -5.25 1.47 -5.70
CA ASN A 219 -6.71 1.47 -5.81
C ASN A 219 -7.40 1.19 -4.48
N LEU A 220 -6.84 0.25 -3.70
CA LEU A 220 -7.32 -0.09 -2.38
C LEU A 220 -7.16 1.08 -1.41
N LEU A 221 -5.99 1.72 -1.35
CA LEU A 221 -5.73 2.88 -0.50
C LEU A 221 -6.64 4.06 -0.88
N GLN A 222 -6.80 4.33 -2.18
CA GLN A 222 -7.77 5.32 -2.66
C GLN A 222 -9.17 5.01 -2.13
N THR A 223 -9.58 3.75 -2.14
CA THR A 223 -10.91 3.34 -1.72
C THR A 223 -11.08 3.48 -0.21
N LEU A 224 -10.12 2.97 0.58
CA LEU A 224 -10.12 3.09 2.05
C LEU A 224 -10.26 4.56 2.49
N HIS A 225 -9.51 5.47 1.88
CA HIS A 225 -9.58 6.89 2.20
C HIS A 225 -10.90 7.59 1.82
N ARG A 226 -11.80 6.93 1.05
CA ARG A 226 -13.13 7.47 0.68
C ARG A 226 -14.27 6.85 1.47
N VAL A 227 -14.03 5.73 2.14
CA VAL A 227 -15.06 4.98 2.86
C VAL A 227 -15.45 5.73 4.14
N PRO A 228 -16.74 5.71 4.53
CA PRO A 228 -17.19 6.30 5.79
C PRO A 228 -16.43 5.78 7.01
N LEU A 229 -16.32 6.58 8.07
CA LEU A 229 -15.54 6.23 9.26
C LEU A 229 -16.06 4.95 9.92
N GLN A 230 -17.39 4.78 10.02
CA GLN A 230 -18.00 3.59 10.61
C GLN A 230 -17.63 2.32 9.83
N THR A 231 -17.62 2.41 8.49
CA THR A 231 -17.24 1.31 7.62
C THR A 231 -15.75 0.98 7.75
N LEU A 232 -14.87 1.98 7.86
CA LEU A 232 -13.44 1.75 8.13
C LEU A 232 -13.19 1.05 9.47
N GLN A 233 -13.92 1.44 10.53
CA GLN A 233 -13.86 0.77 11.82
C GLN A 233 -14.34 -0.68 11.73
N SER A 234 -15.40 -0.92 10.95
CA SER A 234 -15.91 -2.27 10.69
C SER A 234 -14.88 -3.12 9.93
N MET A 235 -14.25 -2.55 8.90
CA MET A 235 -13.18 -3.19 8.15
C MET A 235 -11.99 -3.53 9.04
N LEU A 236 -11.56 -2.62 9.93
CA LEU A 236 -10.47 -2.88 10.87
C LEU A 236 -10.78 -4.10 11.76
N ARG A 237 -11.99 -4.17 12.34
CA ARG A 237 -12.42 -5.33 13.13
C ARG A 237 -12.39 -6.61 12.30
N ALA A 238 -12.89 -6.56 11.06
CA ALA A 238 -12.86 -7.70 10.16
C ALA A 238 -11.43 -8.16 9.82
N MET A 239 -10.49 -7.23 9.61
CA MET A 239 -9.08 -7.55 9.38
C MET A 239 -8.42 -8.21 10.60
N HIS A 240 -8.73 -7.75 11.81
CA HIS A 240 -8.27 -8.41 13.04
C HIS A 240 -8.84 -9.82 13.17
N LEU A 241 -10.13 -10.03 12.89
CA LEU A 241 -10.72 -11.38 12.87
C LEU A 241 -10.06 -12.26 11.81
N MET A 242 -9.80 -11.73 10.62
CA MET A 242 -9.12 -12.44 9.55
C MET A 242 -7.71 -12.89 9.95
N SER A 243 -7.01 -12.11 10.79
CA SER A 243 -5.67 -12.46 11.24
C SER A 243 -5.62 -13.73 12.11
N SER A 244 -6.73 -14.10 12.77
CA SER A 244 -6.83 -15.30 13.62
C SER A 244 -7.52 -16.49 12.96
N VAL A 245 -8.06 -16.33 11.74
CA VAL A 245 -8.68 -17.42 10.97
C VAL A 245 -7.66 -18.55 10.74
N PRO A 246 -7.99 -19.84 10.89
CA PRO A 246 -7.08 -20.95 10.59
C PRO A 246 -6.67 -21.02 9.10
N ASP A 247 -5.50 -21.60 8.79
CA ASP A 247 -5.00 -21.65 7.41
C ASP A 247 -5.93 -22.42 6.47
N ALA A 248 -6.58 -23.48 6.93
CA ALA A 248 -7.54 -24.23 6.10
C ALA A 248 -8.71 -23.34 5.64
N GLU A 249 -9.25 -22.53 6.57
CA GLU A 249 -10.32 -21.58 6.27
C GLU A 249 -9.81 -20.42 5.39
N TRP A 250 -8.60 -19.92 5.63
CA TRP A 250 -7.97 -18.88 4.79
C TRP A 250 -7.90 -19.30 3.32
N HIS A 251 -7.39 -20.51 3.06
CA HIS A 251 -7.30 -21.03 1.69
C HIS A 251 -8.67 -21.35 1.10
N GLY A 252 -9.62 -21.85 1.92
CA GLY A 252 -11.00 -22.09 1.50
C GLY A 252 -11.71 -20.81 1.04
N ARG A 253 -11.63 -19.74 1.83
CA ARG A 253 -12.18 -18.43 1.47
C ARG A 253 -11.52 -17.85 0.23
N LEU A 254 -10.19 -17.94 0.12
CA LEU A 254 -9.48 -17.47 -1.07
C LEU A 254 -9.93 -18.24 -2.33
N ALA A 255 -10.11 -19.56 -2.24
CA ALA A 255 -10.61 -20.37 -3.35
C ALA A 255 -12.04 -19.98 -3.77
N GLN A 256 -12.93 -19.73 -2.80
CA GLN A 256 -14.29 -19.25 -3.06
C GLN A 256 -14.30 -17.90 -3.77
N LEU A 257 -13.50 -16.94 -3.28
CA LEU A 257 -13.47 -15.59 -3.84
C LEU A 257 -12.83 -15.53 -5.23
N ARG A 258 -11.84 -16.41 -5.53
CA ARG A 258 -11.24 -16.51 -6.88
C ARG A 258 -12.25 -16.79 -7.98
N ALA A 259 -13.35 -17.46 -7.67
CA ALA A 259 -14.35 -17.86 -8.65
C ALA A 259 -15.40 -16.76 -8.93
N GLY A 260 -15.48 -15.72 -8.11
CA GLY A 260 -16.61 -14.78 -8.16
C GLY A 260 -16.31 -13.31 -7.83
N VAL A 261 -15.10 -12.98 -7.38
CA VAL A 261 -14.73 -11.58 -7.13
C VAL A 261 -14.12 -10.96 -8.39
N ASP A 262 -14.76 -9.90 -8.87
CA ASP A 262 -14.36 -9.12 -10.03
C ASP A 262 -14.37 -7.61 -9.72
N ALA A 263 -14.22 -6.79 -10.76
CA ALA A 263 -14.23 -5.33 -10.62
C ALA A 263 -15.59 -4.76 -10.19
N ALA A 264 -16.70 -5.46 -10.49
CA ALA A 264 -18.08 -5.05 -10.18
C ALA A 264 -18.49 -5.44 -8.75
N SER A 265 -17.75 -6.35 -8.13
CA SER A 265 -17.99 -6.81 -6.76
C SER A 265 -17.89 -5.68 -5.73
N GLY A 266 -18.65 -5.83 -4.63
CA GLY A 266 -18.65 -4.90 -3.51
C GLY A 266 -17.24 -4.66 -2.96
N VAL A 267 -16.99 -3.46 -2.43
CA VAL A 267 -15.66 -3.08 -1.95
C VAL A 267 -15.13 -4.08 -0.93
N GLU A 268 -15.96 -4.51 0.02
CA GLU A 268 -15.61 -5.45 1.07
C GLU A 268 -15.05 -6.76 0.52
N ALA A 269 -15.72 -7.34 -0.48
CA ALA A 269 -15.30 -8.60 -1.11
C ALA A 269 -13.95 -8.46 -1.85
N ARG A 270 -13.74 -7.34 -2.54
CA ARG A 270 -12.47 -7.05 -3.22
C ARG A 270 -11.32 -6.84 -2.22
N ILE A 271 -11.60 -6.17 -1.10
CA ILE A 271 -10.62 -5.98 -0.02
C ILE A 271 -10.26 -7.34 0.58
N GLU A 272 -11.25 -8.17 0.94
CA GLU A 272 -11.00 -9.49 1.49
C GLU A 272 -10.17 -10.34 0.52
N PHE A 273 -10.57 -10.40 -0.75
CA PHE A 273 -9.84 -11.14 -1.78
C PHE A 273 -8.37 -10.69 -1.88
N PHE A 274 -8.13 -9.39 -1.98
CA PHE A 274 -6.79 -8.82 -2.07
C PHE A 274 -5.93 -9.16 -0.84
N LEU A 275 -6.48 -9.02 0.37
CA LEU A 275 -5.76 -9.32 1.61
C LEU A 275 -5.43 -10.81 1.74
N LEU A 276 -6.37 -11.69 1.36
CA LEU A 276 -6.16 -13.12 1.37
C LEU A 276 -5.06 -13.55 0.38
N GLN A 277 -5.02 -12.90 -0.80
CA GLN A 277 -4.00 -13.15 -1.82
C GLN A 277 -2.60 -12.71 -1.40
N MET A 278 -2.49 -11.56 -0.71
CA MET A 278 -1.21 -11.03 -0.22
C MET A 278 -0.64 -11.79 0.99
N GLY A 279 -1.49 -12.52 1.72
CA GLY A 279 -1.10 -13.35 2.86
C GLY A 279 -0.98 -12.60 4.19
N ARG A 280 -0.84 -13.36 5.28
CA ARG A 280 -0.91 -12.84 6.67
C ARG A 280 0.12 -11.76 7.00
N ARG A 281 1.35 -11.91 6.53
CA ARG A 281 2.41 -10.90 6.78
C ARG A 281 2.05 -9.54 6.19
N ALA A 282 1.38 -9.52 5.04
CA ALA A 282 0.90 -8.29 4.44
C ALA A 282 -0.33 -7.75 5.18
N LEU A 283 -1.22 -8.63 5.67
CA LEU A 283 -2.41 -8.25 6.44
C LEU A 283 -2.06 -7.38 7.66
N GLU A 284 -1.03 -7.72 8.44
CA GLU A 284 -0.59 -6.91 9.58
C GLU A 284 -0.21 -5.48 9.17
N ARG A 285 0.48 -5.34 8.04
CA ARG A 285 0.80 -4.04 7.47
C ARG A 285 -0.48 -3.29 7.09
N TRP A 286 -1.44 -3.95 6.45
CA TRP A 286 -2.72 -3.34 6.09
C TRP A 286 -3.55 -2.89 7.29
N ILE A 287 -3.55 -3.65 8.39
CA ILE A 287 -4.15 -3.23 9.66
C ILE A 287 -3.53 -1.90 10.11
N SER A 288 -2.20 -1.77 10.06
CA SER A 288 -1.52 -0.51 10.35
C SER A 288 -1.95 0.62 9.40
N TRP A 289 -2.08 0.37 8.10
CA TRP A 289 -2.58 1.37 7.14
C TRP A 289 -4.01 1.83 7.43
N VAL A 290 -4.91 0.92 7.80
CA VAL A 290 -6.28 1.29 8.17
C VAL A 290 -6.30 2.12 9.45
N ASN A 291 -5.46 1.79 10.44
CA ASN A 291 -5.30 2.63 11.63
C ASN A 291 -4.85 4.04 11.28
N VAL A 292 -3.84 4.19 10.42
CA VAL A 292 -3.42 5.52 9.92
C VAL A 292 -4.58 6.25 9.23
N CYS A 293 -5.42 5.55 8.46
CA CYS A 293 -6.60 6.15 7.84
C CYS A 293 -7.66 6.61 8.86
N LEU A 294 -7.78 5.93 9.99
CA LEU A 294 -8.69 6.29 11.09
C LEU A 294 -8.18 7.48 11.91
N GLU A 295 -6.86 7.63 12.03
CA GLU A 295 -6.21 8.73 12.76
C GLU A 295 -6.32 10.08 12.03
N ILE A 296 -6.61 10.08 10.73
CA ILE A 296 -6.81 11.32 9.97
C ILE A 296 -8.12 11.98 10.40
N VAL A 297 -8.01 13.02 11.21
CA VAL A 297 -9.12 13.84 11.70
C VAL A 297 -9.66 14.70 10.55
N GLY A 298 -10.71 14.20 9.90
CA GLY A 298 -11.48 14.97 8.91
C GLY A 298 -11.66 14.25 7.58
N GLU A 299 -12.88 14.36 7.04
CA GLU A 299 -13.21 13.72 5.77
C GLU A 299 -12.48 14.38 4.59
N ARG A 300 -12.23 15.69 4.66
CA ARG A 300 -11.55 16.45 3.61
C ARG A 300 -10.10 16.00 3.43
N GLU A 301 -9.40 15.80 4.54
CA GLU A 301 -8.02 15.35 4.61
C GLU A 301 -7.91 13.94 4.04
N ARG A 302 -8.78 13.01 4.47
CA ARG A 302 -8.84 11.65 3.91
C ARG A 302 -9.14 11.67 2.42
N ARG A 303 -10.12 12.45 1.95
CA ARG A 303 -10.40 12.61 0.52
C ARG A 303 -9.20 13.17 -0.26
N SER A 304 -8.39 14.02 0.36
CA SER A 304 -7.15 14.53 -0.25
C SER A 304 -6.10 13.41 -0.39
N CYS A 305 -5.94 12.55 0.62
CA CYS A 305 -5.12 11.34 0.51
C CYS A 305 -5.63 10.39 -0.58
N ALA A 306 -6.95 10.19 -0.67
CA ALA A 306 -7.55 9.37 -1.74
C ALA A 306 -7.19 9.89 -3.14
N ARG A 307 -7.10 11.22 -3.31
CA ARG A 307 -6.67 11.82 -4.58
C ARG A 307 -5.21 11.52 -4.89
N VAL A 308 -4.32 11.57 -3.90
CA VAL A 308 -2.90 11.24 -4.08
C VAL A 308 -2.73 9.79 -4.57
N TRP A 309 -3.44 8.84 -3.95
CA TRP A 309 -3.38 7.43 -4.37
C TRP A 309 -4.00 7.18 -5.74
N ARG A 310 -5.06 7.93 -6.10
CA ARG A 310 -5.63 7.90 -7.44
C ARG A 310 -4.63 8.40 -8.49
N GLU A 311 -3.95 9.49 -8.20
CA GLU A 311 -2.92 10.07 -9.09
C GLU A 311 -1.75 9.10 -9.24
N ALA A 312 -1.32 8.46 -8.16
CA ALA A 312 -0.28 7.42 -8.19
C ALA A 312 -0.70 6.24 -9.08
N ALA A 313 -1.92 5.72 -8.91
CA ALA A 313 -2.45 4.64 -9.75
C ALA A 313 -2.47 5.03 -11.23
N ARG A 314 -2.97 6.23 -11.56
CA ARG A 314 -3.01 6.73 -12.95
C ARG A 314 -1.62 6.90 -13.55
N PHE A 315 -0.69 7.47 -12.78
CA PHE A 315 0.69 7.62 -13.22
C PHE A 315 1.34 6.27 -13.47
N LEU A 316 1.12 5.28 -12.59
CA LEU A 316 1.67 3.93 -12.73
C LEU A 316 1.14 3.24 -13.99
N VAL A 317 -0.16 3.33 -14.28
CA VAL A 317 -0.76 2.79 -15.51
C VAL A 317 -0.11 3.45 -16.74
N ARG A 318 -0.09 4.78 -16.79
CA ARG A 318 0.51 5.52 -17.92
C ARG A 318 1.99 5.19 -18.11
N ALA A 319 2.75 5.11 -17.01
CA ALA A 319 4.16 4.76 -17.02
C ALA A 319 4.37 3.35 -17.57
N TYR A 320 3.56 2.39 -17.12
CA TYR A 320 3.60 1.01 -17.59
C TYR A 320 3.26 0.88 -19.08
N GLU A 321 2.21 1.55 -19.54
CA GLU A 321 1.82 1.57 -20.96
C GLU A 321 2.92 2.19 -21.84
N GLU A 322 3.49 3.32 -21.44
CA GLU A 322 4.48 4.04 -22.23
C GLU A 322 5.82 3.28 -22.37
N VAL A 323 6.25 2.57 -21.31
CA VAL A 323 7.49 1.79 -21.36
C VAL A 323 7.28 0.36 -21.82
N GLY A 324 6.13 -0.24 -21.51
CA GLY A 324 5.81 -1.63 -21.77
C GLY A 324 5.58 -1.96 -23.25
N GLY A 325 5.30 -0.94 -24.07
CA GLY A 325 5.23 -1.09 -25.53
C GLY A 325 4.21 -2.16 -25.95
N TYR A 326 2.93 -1.88 -25.73
CA TYR A 326 1.86 -2.48 -26.53
C TYR A 326 1.64 -1.66 -27.81
#